data_AF-A0A1X9SL71-F1
#
_entry.id   AF-A0A1X9SL71-F1
#
_cell.length_a   1.000
_cell.length_b   1.000
_cell.length_c   1.000
_cell.angle_alpha   90.00
_cell.angle_beta   90.00
_cell.angle_gamma   90.00
#
_symmetry.space_group_name_H-M   'P 1'
#
loop_
_entity.id
_entity.type
_entity.pdbx_description
1 polymer ?
#
loop_
_entity_poly.entity_id
_entity_poly.type
_entity_poly.pdbx_seq_one_letter_code
_entity_poly.pdbx_strand_id
1 'polypeptide(L)'
;MINNLSTTIKFYINNFGFYDYVAISWVILLFFALLVLALYLLFKKPLLALFIFIFDFGGLGAGLFYSLKFIDDTMRPRELVIAPLRQLSYSDTLIADINLTNTSKRAFKICRVKLSFHNIGQNRIQDFKFRLSPFHTQTTIIQDIMPSQMKEIKFIIKDFRPQNYNTILNSECF
;
A
#
# COMPACT_ATOMS: atom_id res chain seq x y z
N MET A 1 -12.00 5.96 -13.39
CA MET A 1 -10.91 5.14 -12.82
C MET A 1 -9.51 5.70 -13.10
N ILE A 2 -9.18 6.11 -14.34
CA ILE A 2 -7.84 6.65 -14.72
C ILE A 2 -7.39 7.86 -13.88
N ASN A 3 -8.29 8.78 -13.54
CA ASN A 3 -7.96 9.94 -12.71
C ASN A 3 -7.47 9.59 -11.30
N ASN A 4 -7.86 8.43 -10.75
CA ASN A 4 -7.48 8.01 -9.40
C ASN A 4 -6.06 7.41 -9.33
N LEU A 5 -5.58 6.89 -10.46
CA LEU A 5 -4.26 6.26 -10.57
C LEU A 5 -3.17 7.34 -10.66
N SER A 6 -3.39 8.36 -11.49
CA SER A 6 -2.48 9.51 -11.59
C SER A 6 -2.36 10.27 -10.26
N THR A 7 -3.46 10.49 -9.53
CA THR A 7 -3.42 11.18 -8.23
C THR A 7 -2.71 10.35 -7.16
N THR A 8 -2.85 9.03 -7.20
CA THR A 8 -2.12 8.13 -6.29
C THR A 8 -0.63 8.13 -6.60
N ILE A 9 -0.24 8.01 -7.86
CA ILE A 9 1.17 8.08 -8.27
C ILE A 9 1.79 9.42 -7.87
N LYS A 10 1.11 10.54 -8.15
CA LYS A 10 1.60 11.88 -7.75
C LYS A 10 1.78 12.01 -6.24
N PHE A 11 0.87 11.44 -5.45
CA PHE A 11 0.98 11.46 -3.99
C PHE A 11 2.21 10.70 -3.51
N TYR A 12 2.49 9.53 -4.08
CA TYR A 12 3.68 8.77 -3.75
C TYR A 12 4.96 9.52 -4.12
N ILE A 13 5.06 10.00 -5.37
CA ILE A 13 6.23 10.73 -5.86
C ILE A 13 6.49 11.99 -5.04
N ASN A 14 5.46 12.73 -4.64
CA ASN A 14 5.65 14.00 -3.92
C ASN A 14 6.03 13.82 -2.44
N ASN A 15 5.78 12.64 -1.87
CA ASN A 15 5.99 12.38 -0.45
C ASN A 15 7.06 11.33 -0.17
N PHE A 16 7.69 10.77 -1.21
CA PHE A 16 8.81 9.85 -1.04
C PHE A 16 9.96 10.48 -0.27
N GLY A 17 10.44 9.73 0.72
CA GLY A 17 11.62 10.08 1.47
C GLY A 17 12.87 9.83 0.64
N PHE A 18 13.98 10.42 1.06
CA PHE A 18 15.28 10.19 0.42
C PHE A 18 15.63 8.70 0.29
N TYR A 19 15.34 7.90 1.32
CA TYR A 19 15.60 6.46 1.33
C TYR A 19 14.78 5.69 0.28
N ASP A 20 13.54 6.11 0.00
CA ASP A 20 12.71 5.50 -1.04
C ASP A 20 13.35 5.68 -2.42
N TYR A 21 13.82 6.90 -2.73
CA TYR A 21 14.52 7.19 -3.98
C TYR A 21 15.81 6.38 -4.14
N VAL A 22 16.63 6.29 -3.08
CA VAL A 22 17.87 5.52 -3.11
C VAL A 22 17.59 4.04 -3.37
N ALA A 23 16.61 3.45 -2.68
CA ALA A 23 16.29 2.04 -2.85
C ALA A 23 15.71 1.71 -4.24
N ILE A 24 14.78 2.54 -4.73
CA ILE A 24 14.22 2.38 -6.09
C ILE A 24 15.32 2.55 -7.14
N SER A 25 16.16 3.58 -7.00
CA SER A 25 17.26 3.82 -7.92
C SER A 25 18.26 2.65 -7.93
N TRP A 26 18.52 2.04 -6.77
CA TRP A 26 19.39 0.88 -6.66
C TRP A 26 18.82 -0.34 -7.37
N VAL A 27 17.52 -0.63 -7.21
CA VAL A 27 16.84 -1.72 -7.91
C VAL A 27 16.88 -1.51 -9.42
N ILE A 28 16.62 -0.28 -9.89
CA ILE A 28 16.66 0.06 -11.32
C ILE A 28 18.09 -0.08 -11.88
N LEU A 29 19.11 0.34 -11.13
CA LEU A 29 20.51 0.21 -11.54
C LEU A 29 20.89 -1.27 -11.69
N LEU A 30 20.53 -2.12 -10.72
CA LEU A 30 20.78 -3.55 -10.79
C LEU A 30 20.10 -4.19 -11.99
N PHE A 31 18.86 -3.80 -12.30
CA PHE A 31 18.15 -4.25 -13.49
C PHE A 31 18.93 -3.92 -14.77
N PHE A 32 19.36 -2.67 -14.95
CA PHE A 32 20.16 -2.31 -16.13
C PHE A 32 21.49 -3.06 -16.21
N ALA A 33 22.16 -3.30 -15.07
CA ALA A 33 23.40 -4.07 -15.03
C ALA A 33 23.19 -5.53 -15.47
N LEU A 34 22.12 -6.17 -14.98
CA LEU A 34 21.75 -7.54 -15.36
C LEU A 34 21.28 -7.62 -16.81
N LEU A 35 20.56 -6.63 -17.31
CA LEU A 35 20.14 -6.54 -18.70
C LEU A 35 21.34 -6.47 -19.64
N VAL A 36 22.32 -5.59 -19.35
CA VAL A 36 23.57 -5.51 -20.14
C VAL A 36 24.33 -6.84 -20.09
N LEU A 37 24.41 -7.48 -18.92
CA LEU A 37 25.03 -8.79 -18.77
C LEU A 37 24.33 -9.86 -19.62
N ALA A 38 23.00 -9.89 -19.63
CA ALA A 38 22.20 -10.81 -20.42
C ALA A 38 22.43 -10.61 -21.93
N LEU A 39 22.46 -9.35 -22.40
CA LEU A 39 22.75 -9.01 -23.79
C LEU A 39 24.17 -9.44 -24.20
N TYR A 40 25.16 -9.23 -23.34
CA TYR A 40 26.53 -9.68 -23.60
C TYR A 40 26.62 -11.22 -23.69
N LEU A 41 25.91 -11.94 -22.82
CA LEU A 41 25.87 -13.40 -22.79
C LEU A 41 25.15 -14.01 -23.99
N LEU A 42 24.27 -13.26 -24.66
CA LEU A 42 23.49 -13.75 -25.80
C LEU A 42 24.38 -14.34 -26.91
N PHE A 43 25.54 -13.72 -27.15
CA PHE A 43 26.49 -14.16 -28.18
C PHE A 43 27.27 -15.43 -27.81
N LYS A 44 27.40 -15.75 -26.52
CA LYS A 44 28.21 -16.90 -26.05
C LYS A 44 27.36 -18.08 -25.56
N LYS A 45 26.28 -17.79 -24.84
CA LYS A 45 25.43 -18.77 -24.13
C LYS A 45 23.97 -18.30 -24.16
N PRO A 46 23.26 -18.48 -25.29
CA PRO A 46 21.92 -17.92 -25.48
C PRO A 46 20.88 -18.45 -24.48
N LEU A 47 20.99 -19.72 -24.06
CA LEU A 47 20.08 -20.31 -23.07
C LEU A 47 20.22 -19.65 -21.68
N LEU A 48 21.47 -19.38 -21.27
CA LEU A 48 21.75 -18.71 -19.99
C LEU A 48 21.32 -17.24 -20.03
N ALA A 49 21.55 -16.57 -21.17
CA ALA A 49 21.10 -15.19 -21.39
C ALA A 49 19.58 -15.06 -21.27
N LEU A 50 18.82 -15.98 -21.86
CA LEU A 50 17.36 -16.01 -21.76
C LEU A 50 16.89 -16.19 -20.31
N PHE A 51 17.54 -17.08 -19.54
CA PHE A 51 17.19 -17.30 -18.14
C PHE A 51 17.43 -16.05 -17.29
N ILE A 52 18.59 -15.41 -17.46
CA ILE A 52 18.93 -14.16 -16.75
C ILE A 52 17.93 -13.06 -17.13
N PHE A 53 17.60 -12.93 -18.42
CA PHE A 53 16.65 -11.92 -18.90
C PHE A 53 15.26 -12.09 -18.25
N ILE A 54 14.71 -13.30 -18.23
CA ILE A 54 13.41 -13.56 -17.58
C ILE A 54 13.49 -13.28 -16.08
N PHE A 55 14.57 -13.70 -15.44
CA PHE A 55 14.78 -13.48 -14.00
C PHE A 55 14.93 -11.99 -13.67
N ASP A 56 15.55 -11.21 -14.53
CA ASP A 56 15.76 -9.78 -14.37
C ASP A 56 14.44 -9.01 -14.38
N PHE A 57 13.54 -9.31 -15.33
CA PHE A 57 12.20 -8.73 -15.34
C PHE A 57 11.37 -9.12 -14.11
N GLY A 58 11.43 -10.38 -13.68
CA GLY A 58 10.79 -10.82 -12.43
C GLY A 58 11.39 -10.13 -11.20
N GLY A 59 12.71 -9.99 -11.19
CA GLY A 59 13.50 -9.35 -10.15
C GLY A 59 13.23 -7.86 -10.01
N LEU A 60 12.97 -7.15 -11.11
CA LEU A 60 12.56 -5.74 -11.09
C LEU A 60 11.24 -5.56 -10.33
N GLY A 61 10.22 -6.35 -10.67
CA GLY A 61 8.92 -6.29 -10.02
C GLY A 61 8.99 -6.66 -8.53
N ALA A 62 9.64 -7.79 -8.23
CA ALA A 62 9.83 -8.22 -6.85
C ALA A 62 10.70 -7.23 -6.05
N GLY A 63 11.78 -6.72 -6.63
CA GLY A 63 12.71 -5.80 -6.00
C GLY A 63 12.05 -4.46 -5.63
N LEU A 64 11.22 -3.90 -6.51
CA LEU A 64 10.44 -2.69 -6.20
C LEU A 64 9.45 -2.95 -5.06
N PHE A 65 8.74 -4.08 -5.08
CA PHE A 65 7.79 -4.42 -4.02
C PHE A 65 8.48 -4.63 -2.66
N TYR A 66 9.55 -5.43 -2.62
CA TYR A 66 10.27 -5.75 -1.39
C TYR A 66 11.03 -4.56 -0.83
N SER A 67 11.63 -3.71 -1.67
CA SER A 67 12.36 -2.52 -1.21
C SER A 67 11.42 -1.53 -0.51
N LEU A 68 10.26 -1.23 -1.11
CA LEU A 68 9.26 -0.36 -0.51
C LEU A 68 8.72 -0.93 0.80
N LYS A 69 8.40 -2.24 0.82
CA LYS A 69 7.94 -2.92 2.03
C LYS A 69 8.99 -2.88 3.14
N PHE A 70 10.26 -3.13 2.80
CA PHE A 70 11.36 -3.12 3.76
C PHE A 70 11.54 -1.74 4.40
N ILE A 71 11.43 -0.67 3.62
CA ILE A 71 11.49 0.70 4.15
C ILE A 71 10.29 0.98 5.05
N ASP A 72 9.08 0.56 4.67
CA ASP A 72 7.89 0.74 5.51
C ASP A 72 8.03 0.03 6.86
N ASP A 73 8.45 -1.23 6.85
CA ASP A 73 8.59 -2.04 8.07
C ASP A 73 9.73 -1.53 8.98
N THR A 74 10.83 -1.02 8.40
CA THR A 74 12.03 -0.64 9.17
C THR A 74 12.03 0.83 9.57
N MET A 75 11.72 1.73 8.63
CA MET A 75 11.83 3.18 8.81
C MET A 75 10.52 3.84 9.22
N ARG A 76 9.37 3.23 8.89
CA ARG A 76 8.04 3.80 9.12
C ARG A 76 7.10 2.83 9.85
N PRO A 77 7.54 2.19 10.95
CA PRO A 77 6.66 1.33 11.73
C PRO A 77 5.48 2.14 12.28
N ARG A 78 4.29 1.57 12.15
CA ARG A 78 3.02 2.16 12.55
C ARG A 78 2.10 1.09 13.08
N GLU A 79 1.32 1.44 14.08
CA GLU A 79 0.25 0.58 14.58
C GLU A 79 -1.09 1.15 14.16
N LEU A 80 -1.95 0.27 13.64
CA LEU A 80 -3.31 0.58 13.22
C LEU A 80 -4.27 -0.26 14.04
N VAL A 81 -5.11 0.40 14.82
CA VAL A 81 -6.17 -0.26 15.59
C VAL A 81 -7.51 0.25 15.08
N ILE A 82 -8.35 -0.68 14.62
CA ILE A 82 -9.75 -0.41 14.28
C ILE A 82 -10.54 -0.56 15.58
N ALA A 83 -11.13 0.53 16.07
CA ALA A 83 -12.10 0.45 17.15
C ALA A 83 -13.39 -0.22 16.64
N PRO A 84 -14.22 -0.83 17.52
CA PRO A 84 -15.42 -1.54 17.09
C PRO A 84 -16.33 -0.64 16.25
N LEU A 85 -16.69 -1.10 15.06
CA LEU A 85 -17.57 -0.39 14.14
C LEU A 85 -18.93 -0.16 14.79
N ARG A 86 -19.38 1.09 14.84
CA ARG A 86 -20.68 1.47 15.40
C ARG A 86 -21.64 1.76 14.27
N GLN A 87 -22.57 0.84 14.02
CA GLN A 87 -23.70 1.09 13.14
C GLN A 87 -24.83 1.70 13.97
N LEU A 88 -25.28 2.91 13.62
CA LEU A 88 -26.41 3.51 14.32
C LEU A 88 -27.70 2.82 13.89
N SER A 89 -28.49 2.30 14.83
CA SER A 89 -29.74 1.59 14.51
C SER A 89 -30.84 2.49 13.93
N TYR A 90 -30.76 3.81 14.16
CA TYR A 90 -31.78 4.79 13.78
C TYR A 90 -31.41 5.64 12.56
N SER A 91 -30.22 5.43 11.98
CA SER A 91 -29.75 6.13 10.80
C SER A 91 -28.88 5.19 9.99
N ASP A 92 -28.93 5.23 8.67
CA ASP A 92 -28.07 4.41 7.79
C ASP A 92 -26.61 4.91 7.77
N THR A 93 -26.04 5.14 8.93
CA THR A 93 -24.72 5.71 9.12
C THR A 93 -23.86 4.72 9.89
N LEU A 94 -22.72 4.37 9.30
CA LEU A 94 -21.68 3.62 9.94
C LEU A 94 -20.58 4.58 10.38
N ILE A 95 -20.18 4.47 11.65
CA ILE A 95 -19.04 5.19 12.20
C ILE A 95 -17.93 4.17 12.46
N ALA A 96 -16.76 4.42 11.87
CA ALA A 96 -15.55 3.67 12.13
C ALA A 96 -14.50 4.61 12.74
N ASP A 97 -14.19 4.38 14.01
CA ASP A 97 -13.13 5.08 14.71
C ASP A 97 -11.83 4.27 14.56
N ILE A 98 -10.76 4.92 14.15
CA ILE A 98 -9.48 4.29 13.82
C ILE A 98 -8.37 5.03 14.55
N ASN A 99 -7.58 4.28 15.31
CA ASN A 99 -6.42 4.81 16.01
C ASN A 99 -5.17 4.47 15.20
N LEU A 100 -4.47 5.50 14.75
CA LEU A 100 -3.16 5.40 14.11
C LEU A 100 -2.11 5.89 15.10
N THR A 101 -1.21 4.98 15.50
CA THR A 101 -0.09 5.31 16.38
C THR A 101 1.22 5.26 15.59
N ASN A 102 1.98 6.35 15.66
CA ASN A 102 3.32 6.39 15.11
C ASN A 102 4.30 5.73 16.09
N THR A 103 4.77 4.52 15.79
CA THR A 103 5.79 3.82 16.59
C THR A 103 7.20 4.04 16.05
N SER A 104 7.35 4.83 15.00
CA SER A 104 8.64 5.18 14.43
C SER A 104 9.36 6.26 15.23
N LYS A 105 10.68 6.34 15.03
CA LYS A 105 11.54 7.37 15.64
C LYS A 105 11.42 8.74 14.95
N ARG A 106 10.64 8.85 13.87
CA ARG A 106 10.52 10.06 13.04
C ARG A 106 9.05 10.50 12.99
N ALA A 107 8.81 11.80 12.81
CA ALA A 107 7.46 12.28 12.59
C ALA A 107 6.99 11.88 11.18
N PHE A 108 5.76 11.42 11.05
CA PHE A 108 5.11 11.28 9.73
C PHE A 108 4.59 12.64 9.30
N LYS A 109 5.05 13.13 8.16
CA LYS A 109 4.59 14.41 7.61
C LYS A 109 3.20 14.26 7.01
N ILE A 110 2.97 13.12 6.35
CA ILE A 110 1.69 12.83 5.73
C ILE A 110 1.36 11.35 5.87
N CYS A 111 0.11 11.06 6.16
CA CYS A 111 -0.45 9.72 6.25
C CYS A 111 -1.76 9.66 5.49
N ARG A 112 -1.83 8.77 4.51
CA ARG A 112 -3.06 8.41 3.82
C ARG A 112 -3.63 7.17 4.49
N VAL A 113 -4.84 7.29 5.03
CA VAL A 113 -5.55 6.16 5.65
C VAL A 113 -6.75 5.82 4.79
N LYS A 114 -6.82 4.55 4.37
CA LYS A 114 -7.81 4.02 3.45
C LYS A 114 -8.60 2.92 4.14
N LEU A 115 -9.90 3.14 4.26
CA LEU A 115 -10.87 2.16 4.74
C LEU A 115 -11.65 1.61 3.57
N SER A 116 -11.56 0.30 3.34
CA SER A 116 -12.22 -0.38 2.21
C SER A 116 -13.16 -1.47 2.71
N PHE A 117 -14.36 -1.49 2.16
CA PHE A 117 -15.40 -2.48 2.47
C PHE A 117 -15.58 -3.43 1.30
N HIS A 118 -15.57 -4.73 1.59
CA HIS A 118 -15.70 -5.78 0.57
C HIS A 118 -16.70 -6.85 1.02
N ASN A 119 -17.26 -7.54 0.04
CA ASN A 119 -18.16 -8.66 0.27
C ASN A 119 -17.39 -9.86 0.81
N ILE A 120 -18.06 -10.65 1.65
CA ILE A 120 -17.52 -11.90 2.16
C ILE A 120 -17.59 -12.96 1.06
N GLY A 121 -16.44 -13.48 0.64
CA GLY A 121 -16.38 -14.57 -0.33
C GLY A 121 -16.78 -15.90 0.30
N GLN A 122 -17.47 -16.76 -0.45
CA GLN A 122 -17.77 -18.13 0.02
C GLN A 122 -16.52 -19.03 -0.04
N ASN A 123 -15.56 -18.68 -0.92
CA ASN A 123 -14.33 -19.42 -1.17
C ASN A 123 -13.12 -18.48 -1.25
N ARG A 124 -11.90 -19.01 -1.03
CA ARG A 124 -10.64 -18.24 -1.01
C ARG A 124 -10.37 -17.39 -2.27
N ILE A 125 -10.80 -17.89 -3.44
CA ILE A 125 -10.66 -17.16 -4.72
C ILE A 125 -11.66 -15.99 -4.80
N GLN A 126 -12.89 -16.20 -4.35
CA GLN A 126 -13.89 -15.14 -4.30
C GLN A 126 -13.49 -14.07 -3.29
N ASP A 127 -12.94 -14.46 -2.14
CA ASP A 127 -12.41 -13.52 -1.15
C ASP A 127 -11.31 -12.65 -1.76
N PHE A 128 -10.34 -13.24 -2.46
CA PHE A 128 -9.28 -12.49 -3.13
C PHE A 128 -9.83 -11.51 -4.18
N LYS A 129 -10.79 -11.95 -5.01
CA LYS A 129 -11.45 -11.07 -5.99
C LYS A 129 -12.16 -9.90 -5.31
N PHE A 130 -12.91 -10.15 -4.24
CA PHE A 130 -13.66 -9.09 -3.55
C PHE A 130 -12.74 -8.11 -2.82
N ARG A 131 -11.57 -8.54 -2.34
CA ARG A 131 -10.54 -7.64 -1.80
C ARG A 131 -10.01 -6.65 -2.85
N LEU A 132 -9.90 -7.09 -4.11
CA LEU A 132 -9.45 -6.25 -5.23
C LEU A 132 -10.54 -5.29 -5.72
N SER A 133 -11.81 -5.64 -5.54
CA SER A 133 -12.97 -4.85 -5.95
C SER A 133 -13.85 -4.47 -4.74
N PRO A 134 -13.37 -3.58 -3.84
CA PRO A 134 -14.21 -3.11 -2.74
C PRO A 134 -15.41 -2.34 -3.29
N PHE A 135 -16.59 -2.53 -2.68
CA PHE A 135 -17.82 -1.85 -3.08
C PHE A 135 -17.90 -0.43 -2.53
N HIS A 136 -17.20 -0.16 -1.42
CA HIS A 136 -17.08 1.18 -0.85
C HIS A 136 -15.65 1.41 -0.35
N THR A 137 -15.14 2.61 -0.56
CA THR A 137 -13.79 3.01 -0.12
C THR A 137 -13.83 4.46 0.33
N GLN A 138 -13.41 4.70 1.57
CA GLN A 138 -13.13 6.05 2.06
C GLN A 138 -11.62 6.21 2.26
N THR A 139 -11.12 7.40 1.98
CA THR A 139 -9.72 7.74 2.16
C THR A 139 -9.64 9.10 2.82
N THR A 140 -8.80 9.21 3.84
CA THR A 140 -8.50 10.49 4.48
C THR A 140 -6.99 10.71 4.50
N ILE A 141 -6.58 11.97 4.45
CA ILE A 141 -5.19 12.38 4.49
C ILE A 141 -5.00 13.16 5.79
N ILE A 142 -4.03 12.74 6.57
CA ILE A 142 -3.69 13.32 7.86
C ILE A 142 -2.25 13.83 7.76
N GLN A 143 -2.00 14.99 8.32
CA GLN A 143 -0.68 15.60 8.34
C GLN A 143 -0.10 15.53 9.74
N ASP A 144 1.22 15.52 9.83
CA ASP A 144 2.03 15.72 11.04
C ASP A 144 1.62 14.84 12.24
N ILE A 145 2.18 13.63 12.29
CA ILE A 145 2.06 12.71 13.43
C ILE A 145 3.43 12.56 14.08
N MET A 146 3.60 13.14 15.26
CA MET A 146 4.86 13.08 15.99
C MET A 146 5.19 11.63 16.42
N PRO A 147 6.47 11.30 16.70
CA PRO A 147 6.84 10.01 17.27
C PRO A 147 6.05 9.70 18.54
N SER A 148 5.57 8.46 18.68
CA SER A 148 4.76 7.98 19.80
C SER A 148 3.40 8.68 19.96
N GLN A 149 2.99 9.54 19.02
CA GLN A 149 1.68 10.17 19.03
C GLN A 149 0.63 9.25 18.42
N MET A 150 -0.52 9.18 19.08
CA MET A 150 -1.73 8.54 18.55
C MET A 150 -2.65 9.62 17.96
N LYS A 151 -3.18 9.37 16.77
CA LYS A 151 -4.27 10.16 16.19
C LYS A 151 -5.50 9.29 15.98
N GLU A 152 -6.63 9.77 16.49
CA GLU A 152 -7.94 9.19 16.26
C GLU A 152 -8.52 9.76 14.96
N ILE A 153 -9.06 8.86 14.14
CA ILE A 153 -9.57 9.14 12.80
C ILE A 153 -10.99 8.59 12.74
N LYS A 154 -11.95 9.49 12.50
CA LYS A 154 -13.36 9.14 12.43
C LYS A 154 -13.83 9.11 10.99
N PHE A 155 -14.20 7.94 10.50
CA PHE A 155 -14.87 7.78 9.21
C PHE A 155 -16.38 7.74 9.42
N ILE A 156 -17.09 8.62 8.72
CA ILE A 156 -18.56 8.68 8.73
C ILE A 156 -19.04 8.25 7.34
N ILE A 157 -19.65 7.07 7.27
CA ILE A 157 -20.19 6.53 6.02
C ILE A 157 -21.71 6.64 6.09
N LYS A 158 -22.29 7.44 5.19
CA LYS A 158 -23.75 7.55 5.03
C LYS A 158 -24.27 6.47 4.06
N ASP A 159 -25.55 6.15 4.18
CA ASP A 159 -26.27 5.15 3.38
C ASP A 159 -25.64 3.75 3.40
N PHE A 160 -25.10 3.35 4.55
CA PHE A 160 -24.41 2.07 4.71
C PHE A 160 -25.37 0.96 5.19
N ARG A 161 -25.99 0.24 4.25
CA ARG A 161 -26.88 -0.92 4.51
C ARG A 161 -26.40 -2.31 4.02
N PRO A 162 -25.13 -2.74 4.11
CA PRO A 162 -24.76 -4.14 3.86
C PRO A 162 -24.90 -5.01 5.13
N GLN A 163 -25.57 -6.17 5.02
CA GLN A 163 -25.79 -7.09 6.15
C GLN A 163 -24.57 -7.95 6.52
N ASN A 164 -23.67 -8.24 5.57
CA ASN A 164 -22.48 -9.08 5.77
C ASN A 164 -21.30 -8.53 4.95
N TYR A 165 -20.33 -7.93 5.62
CA TYR A 165 -19.16 -7.32 4.98
C TYR A 165 -17.91 -7.57 5.81
N ASN A 166 -16.76 -7.48 5.14
CA ASN A 166 -15.46 -7.47 5.81
C ASN A 166 -14.75 -6.13 5.52
N THR A 167 -13.89 -5.71 6.44
CA THR A 167 -13.21 -4.42 6.39
C THR A 167 -11.71 -4.61 6.23
N ILE A 168 -11.12 -3.80 5.36
CA ILE A 168 -9.66 -3.70 5.20
C ILE A 168 -9.27 -2.27 5.49
N LEU A 169 -8.42 -2.12 6.50
CA LEU A 169 -7.76 -0.86 6.81
C LEU A 169 -6.33 -0.92 6.32
N ASN A 170 -5.98 0.02 5.45
CA ASN A 170 -4.61 0.26 5.04
C ASN A 170 -4.22 1.70 5.41
N SER A 171 -2.98 1.89 5.86
CA SER A 171 -2.38 3.22 5.96
C SER A 171 -1.10 3.26 5.18
N GLU A 172 -0.77 4.41 4.63
CA GLU A 172 0.47 4.71 3.90
C GLU A 172 0.99 6.03 4.48
N CYS A 173 2.11 5.98 5.21
CA CYS A 173 2.69 7.14 5.89
C CYS A 173 4.08 7.44 5.33
N PHE A 174 4.46 8.72 5.32
CA PHE A 174 5.72 9.22 4.77
C PHE A 174 6.40 10.20 5.74
#